data_AF-A0A0C9XNE6-F1
#
_entry.id   AF-A0A0C9XNE6-F1
#
_cell.length_a   1.000
_cell.length_b   1.000
_cell.length_c   1.000
_cell.angle_alpha   90.00
_cell.angle_beta   90.00
_cell.angle_gamma   90.00
#
_symmetry.space_group_name_H-M   'P 1'
#
loop_
_entity.id
_entity.type
_entity.pdbx_description
1 polymer ?
#
loop_
_entity_poly.entity_id
_entity_poly.type
_entity_poly.pdbx_seq_one_letter_code
_entity_poly.pdbx_strand_id
1 'polypeptide(L)'
;MVELEDDKRNALLQMDMWQIHDVAMFVNSYLTLDVSYELVKGKYMAGAPILICVSLIRDTDKENLDDDQTIAAPFYPPEKTANQWLVIREHSMCQLHVIKCITVSKSLFVKLEFTLPKGTHSLKLNVICDSYVGADHYLSIDPINVTEGEESNSAEDASNEDMEESSTHTCP
;
A
#
# COMPACT_ATOMS: atom_id res chain seq x y z
N MET A 1 15.51 16.57 -14.66
CA MET A 1 16.53 16.17 -15.65
C MET A 1 15.91 15.95 -17.02
N VAL A 2 14.82 15.17 -17.13
CA VAL A 2 14.05 14.99 -18.37
C VAL A 2 13.60 16.34 -18.99
N GLU A 3 13.18 17.29 -18.16
CA GLU A 3 12.68 18.61 -18.59
C GLU A 3 13.77 19.64 -18.97
N LEU A 4 15.06 19.29 -18.98
CA LEU A 4 16.14 20.22 -19.35
C LEU A 4 16.43 20.16 -20.85
N GLU A 5 16.45 21.33 -21.48
CA GLU A 5 16.93 21.51 -22.86
C GLU A 5 18.34 20.93 -23.07
N ASP A 6 18.58 20.34 -24.24
CA ASP A 6 19.78 19.58 -24.57
C ASP A 6 21.08 20.36 -24.35
N ASP A 7 21.15 21.62 -24.78
CA ASP A 7 22.35 22.45 -24.62
C ASP A 7 22.70 22.68 -23.14
N LYS A 8 21.68 22.91 -22.29
CA LYS A 8 21.84 23.09 -20.85
C LYS A 8 22.23 21.77 -20.16
N ARG A 9 21.61 20.67 -20.58
CA ARG A 9 21.93 19.30 -20.11
C ARG A 9 23.38 18.94 -20.41
N ASN A 10 23.82 19.14 -21.66
CA ASN A 10 25.18 18.81 -22.10
C ASN A 10 26.24 19.67 -21.42
N ALA A 11 26.00 20.99 -21.28
CA ALA A 11 26.90 21.91 -20.61
C ALA A 11 27.06 21.62 -19.10
N LEU A 12 26.00 21.10 -18.45
CA LEU A 12 26.01 20.73 -17.04
C LEU A 12 26.69 19.37 -16.79
N LEU A 13 26.41 18.36 -17.62
CA LEU A 13 26.91 16.99 -17.42
C LEU A 13 28.39 16.84 -17.78
N GLN A 14 28.86 17.52 -18.82
CA GLN A 14 30.26 17.45 -19.29
C GLN A 14 30.75 16.02 -19.57
N MET A 15 29.85 15.19 -20.11
CA MET A 15 30.03 13.77 -20.40
C MET A 15 30.24 13.52 -21.90
N ASP A 16 30.80 12.36 -22.25
CA ASP A 16 30.86 11.91 -23.65
C ASP A 16 29.51 11.33 -24.14
N MET A 17 29.40 11.05 -25.44
CA MET A 17 28.14 10.54 -26.03
C MET A 17 27.69 9.18 -25.49
N TRP A 18 28.61 8.31 -25.06
CA TRP A 18 28.28 7.01 -24.50
C TRP A 18 27.76 7.16 -23.07
N GLN A 19 28.43 7.99 -22.27
CA GLN A 19 27.98 8.35 -20.92
C GLN A 19 26.61 9.04 -20.93
N ILE A 20 26.37 9.97 -21.87
CA ILE A 20 25.06 10.62 -22.04
C ILE A 20 23.97 9.60 -22.41
N HIS A 21 24.30 8.63 -23.28
CA HIS A 21 23.39 7.55 -23.64
C HIS A 21 23.03 6.68 -22.42
N ASP A 22 24.00 6.24 -21.63
CA ASP A 22 23.77 5.39 -20.47
C ASP A 22 22.96 6.12 -19.38
N VAL A 23 23.24 7.41 -19.16
CA VAL A 23 22.45 8.27 -18.28
C VAL A 23 21.03 8.45 -18.82
N ALA A 24 20.83 8.58 -20.13
CA ALA A 24 19.51 8.65 -20.73
C ALA A 24 18.73 7.33 -20.55
N MET A 25 19.38 6.16 -20.72
CA MET A 25 18.75 4.88 -20.43
C MET A 25 18.32 4.76 -18.96
N PHE A 26 19.20 5.12 -18.01
CA PHE A 26 18.86 5.13 -16.59
C PHE A 26 17.67 6.04 -16.28
N VAL A 27 17.69 7.28 -16.76
CA VAL A 27 16.61 8.26 -16.55
C VAL A 27 15.29 7.78 -17.16
N ASN A 28 15.33 7.17 -18.35
CA ASN A 28 14.13 6.62 -19.01
C ASN A 28 13.60 5.33 -18.36
N SER A 29 14.41 4.66 -17.53
CA SER A 29 14.02 3.50 -16.72
C SER A 29 13.57 3.86 -15.30
N TYR A 30 13.72 5.14 -14.92
CA TYR A 30 13.32 5.63 -13.61
C TYR A 30 11.80 5.62 -13.48
N LEU A 31 11.30 5.02 -12.40
CA LEU A 31 9.87 4.77 -12.24
C LEU A 31 9.13 6.03 -11.75
N THR A 32 8.38 6.67 -12.64
CA THR A 32 7.41 7.71 -12.30
C THR A 32 6.03 7.08 -12.08
N LEU A 33 5.40 7.37 -10.94
CA LEU A 33 4.04 6.92 -10.61
C LEU A 33 3.15 8.13 -10.30
N ASP A 34 1.96 8.17 -10.90
CA ASP A 34 0.83 8.87 -10.32
C ASP A 34 0.17 7.96 -9.26
N VAL A 35 -0.06 8.51 -8.08
CA VAL A 35 -0.57 7.79 -6.91
C VAL A 35 -1.74 8.57 -6.33
N SER A 36 -2.92 7.97 -6.39
CA SER A 36 -4.14 8.51 -5.77
C SER A 36 -4.76 7.49 -4.83
N TYR A 37 -5.54 7.96 -3.85
CA TYR A 37 -6.26 7.11 -2.92
C TYR A 37 -7.70 7.61 -2.71
N GLU A 38 -8.59 6.69 -2.37
CA GLU A 38 -9.95 6.96 -1.92
C GLU A 38 -10.24 6.16 -0.65
N LEU A 39 -10.55 6.87 0.44
CA LEU A 39 -11.03 6.25 1.68
C LEU A 39 -12.55 6.01 1.55
N VAL A 40 -12.99 4.76 1.75
CA VAL A 40 -14.41 4.40 1.63
C VAL A 40 -15.20 5.05 2.76
N LYS A 41 -15.98 6.08 2.40
CA LYS A 41 -16.75 6.90 3.34
C LYS A 41 -17.81 6.09 4.07
N GLY A 42 -17.83 6.18 5.40
CA GLY A 42 -18.83 5.54 6.25
C GLY A 42 -18.76 6.03 7.69
N LYS A 43 -19.52 5.40 8.58
CA LYS A 43 -19.28 5.47 10.03
C LYS A 43 -18.22 4.44 10.38
N TYR A 44 -17.09 4.88 10.95
CA TYR A 44 -16.01 3.98 11.36
C TYR A 44 -16.22 3.59 12.83
N MET A 45 -16.29 2.29 13.10
CA MET A 45 -16.46 1.72 14.43
C MET A 45 -15.16 1.04 14.86
N ALA A 46 -14.84 1.11 16.15
CA ALA A 46 -13.62 0.49 16.69
C ALA A 46 -13.58 -1.01 16.38
N GLY A 47 -12.45 -1.49 15.84
CA GLY A 47 -12.28 -2.87 15.42
C GLY A 47 -12.98 -3.28 14.12
N ALA A 48 -13.84 -2.44 13.52
CA ALA A 48 -14.46 -2.72 12.24
C ALA A 48 -13.47 -2.48 11.07
N PRO A 49 -13.58 -3.22 9.94
CA PRO A 49 -12.70 -3.05 8.80
C PRO A 49 -12.96 -1.73 8.07
N ILE A 50 -11.91 -0.92 7.96
CA ILE A 50 -11.84 0.32 7.19
C ILE A 50 -11.13 0.01 5.87
N LEU A 51 -11.68 0.55 4.78
CA LEU A 51 -11.24 0.26 3.43
C LEU A 51 -10.67 1.51 2.78
N ILE A 52 -9.46 1.40 2.24
CA ILE A 52 -8.85 2.41 1.37
C ILE A 52 -8.48 1.77 0.04
N CYS A 53 -8.88 2.43 -1.03
CA CYS A 53 -8.59 2.07 -2.40
C CYS A 53 -7.40 2.92 -2.86
N VAL A 54 -6.34 2.30 -3.36
CA VAL A 54 -5.16 3.00 -3.91
C VAL A 54 -5.08 2.71 -5.39
N SER A 55 -4.98 3.75 -6.21
CA SER A 55 -4.73 3.66 -7.65
C SER A 55 -3.31 4.12 -7.94
N LEU A 56 -2.54 3.27 -8.61
CA LEU A 56 -1.19 3.57 -9.07
C LEU A 56 -1.18 3.48 -10.59
N ILE A 57 -0.63 4.49 -11.26
CA ILE A 57 -0.48 4.56 -12.72
C ILE A 57 0.98 4.90 -13.01
N ARG A 58 1.64 4.11 -13.88
CA ARG A 58 2.96 4.47 -14.40
C ARG A 58 2.80 5.57 -15.43
N ASP A 59 3.50 6.68 -15.21
CA ASP A 59 3.59 7.77 -16.17
C ASP A 59 4.69 7.41 -17.18
N THR A 60 4.28 6.97 -18.37
CA THR A 60 5.20 6.57 -19.44
C THR A 60 4.56 6.71 -20.82
N ASP A 61 5.25 7.39 -21.74
CA ASP A 61 4.87 7.53 -23.15
C ASP A 61 4.98 6.21 -23.96
N LYS A 62 5.41 5.12 -23.31
CA LYS A 62 5.66 3.84 -23.96
C LYS A 62 4.37 3.04 -24.11
N GLU A 63 3.75 3.13 -25.29
CA GLU A 63 2.53 2.40 -25.62
C GLU A 63 2.68 0.87 -25.58
N ASN A 64 3.91 0.35 -25.78
CA ASN A 64 4.19 -1.08 -25.76
C ASN A 64 3.87 -1.72 -24.39
N LEU A 65 3.22 -2.89 -24.40
CA LEU A 65 2.91 -3.66 -23.20
C LEU A 65 4.08 -4.54 -22.73
N ASP A 66 5.00 -4.85 -23.65
CA ASP A 66 6.20 -5.68 -23.44
C ASP A 66 7.45 -4.84 -23.11
N ASP A 67 7.29 -3.57 -22.71
CA ASP A 67 8.44 -2.77 -22.31
C ASP A 67 9.03 -3.34 -21.01
N ASP A 68 10.25 -3.81 -21.12
CA ASP A 68 10.94 -4.60 -20.11
C ASP A 68 10.97 -3.86 -18.77
N GLN A 69 10.29 -4.43 -17.76
CA GLN A 69 10.19 -3.82 -16.43
C GLN A 69 11.48 -3.99 -15.60
N THR A 70 12.55 -4.47 -16.22
CA THR A 70 13.88 -4.60 -15.64
C THR A 70 14.45 -3.24 -15.27
N ILE A 71 14.87 -3.11 -14.01
CA ILE A 71 15.46 -1.88 -13.49
C ILE A 71 16.89 -1.69 -14.00
N ALA A 72 17.32 -0.44 -14.22
CA ALA A 72 18.71 -0.14 -14.55
C ALA A 72 19.60 -0.18 -13.30
N ALA A 73 19.98 -1.38 -12.86
CA ALA A 73 20.81 -1.62 -11.67
C ALA A 73 22.12 -2.36 -12.02
N PRO A 74 23.12 -1.70 -12.64
CA PRO A 74 24.34 -2.35 -13.16
C PRO A 74 25.23 -2.98 -12.07
N PHE A 75 25.04 -2.62 -10.80
CA PHE A 75 25.74 -3.20 -9.65
C PHE A 75 24.94 -4.29 -8.92
N TYR A 76 23.76 -4.67 -9.44
CA TYR A 76 22.91 -5.74 -8.91
C TYR A 76 22.91 -6.91 -9.91
N PRO A 77 23.59 -8.03 -9.62
CA PRO A 77 23.81 -9.10 -10.62
C PRO A 77 22.57 -9.80 -11.18
N PRO A 78 21.47 -10.04 -10.42
CA PRO A 78 20.24 -10.60 -10.98
C PRO A 78 19.38 -9.52 -11.65
N GLU A 79 18.74 -9.87 -12.76
CA GLU A 79 17.62 -9.07 -13.31
C GLU A 79 16.51 -8.90 -12.24
N LYS A 80 15.94 -7.70 -12.17
CA LYS A 80 14.95 -7.35 -11.14
C LYS A 80 13.88 -6.43 -11.71
N THR A 81 12.63 -6.71 -11.36
CA THR A 81 11.50 -5.80 -11.52
C THR A 81 11.29 -4.95 -10.27
N ALA A 82 10.97 -3.66 -10.43
CA ALA A 82 10.71 -2.76 -9.31
C ALA A 82 9.41 -3.12 -8.58
N ASN A 83 9.48 -3.35 -7.27
CA ASN A 83 8.33 -3.52 -6.40
C ASN A 83 8.03 -2.23 -5.63
N GLN A 84 6.76 -2.08 -5.26
CA GLN A 84 6.27 -0.97 -4.47
C GLN A 84 5.63 -1.51 -3.19
N TRP A 85 6.00 -0.94 -2.06
CA TRP A 85 5.43 -1.28 -0.76
C TRP A 85 4.39 -0.24 -0.38
N LEU A 86 3.11 -0.63 -0.41
CA LEU A 86 2.02 0.18 0.13
C LEU A 86 1.99 0.01 1.65
N VAL A 87 2.18 1.10 2.38
CA VAL A 87 2.22 1.10 3.86
C VAL A 87 1.24 2.13 4.40
N ILE A 88 0.31 1.69 5.26
CA ILE A 88 -0.56 2.58 6.04
C ILE A 88 -0.02 2.63 7.45
N ARG A 89 0.34 3.85 7.92
CA ARG A 89 0.90 4.06 9.25
C ARG A 89 0.35 5.28 9.95
N GLU A 90 0.27 5.22 11.26
CA GLU A 90 0.07 6.38 12.13
C GLU A 90 1.45 6.88 12.62
N HIS A 91 1.76 8.15 12.35
CA HIS A 91 3.09 8.69 12.70
C HIS A 91 3.23 9.03 14.19
N SER A 92 2.15 9.52 14.82
CA SER A 92 2.10 9.88 16.24
C SER A 92 2.36 8.68 17.17
N MET A 93 1.84 7.51 16.83
CA MET A 93 1.94 6.29 17.63
C MET A 93 3.03 5.32 17.11
N CYS A 94 3.77 5.69 16.07
CA CYS A 94 4.70 4.81 15.35
C CYS A 94 4.10 3.45 14.92
N GLN A 95 2.77 3.40 14.71
CA GLN A 95 2.04 2.18 14.40
C GLN A 95 1.96 1.95 12.89
N LEU A 96 2.15 0.70 12.46
CA LEU A 96 1.88 0.23 11.11
C LEU A 96 0.57 -0.57 11.15
N HIS A 97 -0.39 -0.21 10.30
CA HIS A 97 -1.69 -0.89 10.23
C HIS A 97 -1.72 -1.93 9.10
N VAL A 98 -1.19 -1.57 7.93
CA VAL A 98 -1.10 -2.44 6.74
C VAL A 98 0.23 -2.24 6.04
N ILE A 99 0.76 -3.35 5.52
CA ILE A 99 1.84 -3.39 4.55
C ILE A 99 1.49 -4.38 3.45
N LYS A 100 1.68 -3.98 2.18
CA LYS A 100 1.47 -4.84 1.02
C LYS A 100 2.51 -4.57 -0.06
N CYS A 101 3.26 -5.60 -0.42
CA CYS A 101 4.14 -5.58 -1.59
C CYS A 101 3.30 -5.78 -2.86
N ILE A 102 3.57 -4.99 -3.89
CA ILE A 102 2.93 -5.04 -5.21
C ILE A 102 3.97 -4.80 -6.30
N THR A 103 3.58 -5.16 -7.54
CA THR A 103 4.28 -4.77 -8.76
C THR A 103 3.24 -4.08 -9.66
N VAL A 104 3.41 -2.78 -9.93
CA VAL A 104 2.56 -2.04 -10.88
C VAL A 104 3.07 -2.29 -12.30
N SER A 105 2.25 -2.73 -13.26
CA SER A 105 2.70 -2.91 -14.66
C SER A 105 2.48 -1.68 -15.54
N LYS A 106 1.22 -1.26 -15.73
CA LYS A 106 0.84 0.03 -16.34
C LYS A 106 -0.04 0.84 -15.40
N SER A 107 -1.11 0.20 -14.93
CA SER A 107 -1.89 0.67 -13.79
C SER A 107 -2.18 -0.50 -12.86
N LEU A 108 -2.44 -0.19 -11.59
CA LEU A 108 -2.87 -1.17 -10.58
C LEU A 108 -3.81 -0.50 -9.59
N PHE A 109 -4.97 -1.12 -9.36
CA PHE A 109 -5.91 -0.74 -8.33
C PHE A 109 -5.83 -1.73 -7.17
N VAL A 110 -5.60 -1.23 -5.96
CA VAL A 110 -5.36 -2.03 -4.76
C VAL A 110 -6.28 -1.61 -3.63
N LYS A 111 -7.16 -2.51 -3.23
CA LYS A 111 -7.91 -2.39 -1.98
C LYS A 111 -7.04 -2.83 -0.81
N LEU A 112 -6.93 -1.99 0.21
CA LEU A 112 -6.28 -2.26 1.50
C LEU A 112 -7.34 -2.19 2.59
N GLU A 113 -7.24 -3.09 3.58
CA GLU A 113 -8.19 -3.24 4.68
C GLU A 113 -7.45 -3.22 6.00
N PHE A 114 -7.90 -2.39 6.94
CA PHE A 114 -7.28 -2.22 8.26
C PHE A 114 -8.32 -1.92 9.32
N THR A 115 -7.98 -2.13 10.59
CA THR A 115 -8.81 -1.74 11.73
C THR A 115 -8.14 -0.63 12.53
N LEU A 116 -8.96 0.15 13.22
CA LEU A 116 -8.52 1.20 14.15
C LEU A 116 -9.22 1.04 15.51
N PRO A 117 -8.58 1.46 16.61
CA PRO A 117 -9.25 1.60 17.90
C PRO A 117 -10.16 2.84 17.92
N LYS A 118 -10.87 3.06 19.02
CA LYS A 118 -11.70 4.26 19.26
C LYS A 118 -10.81 5.50 19.40
N GLY A 119 -11.08 6.55 18.64
CA GLY A 119 -10.31 7.81 18.69
C GLY A 119 -10.27 8.58 17.36
N THR A 120 -9.42 9.61 17.31
CA THR A 120 -9.11 10.37 16.10
C THR A 120 -7.72 9.98 15.63
N HIS A 121 -7.61 9.39 14.44
CA HIS A 121 -6.37 8.84 13.90
C HIS A 121 -5.84 9.67 12.73
N SER A 122 -4.54 9.97 12.73
CA SER A 122 -3.87 10.74 11.68
C SER A 122 -2.93 9.84 10.87
N LEU A 123 -3.47 9.26 9.80
CA LEU A 123 -2.79 8.26 9.00
C LEU A 123 -2.00 8.86 7.82
N LYS A 124 -0.97 8.14 7.40
CA LYS A 124 -0.23 8.38 6.16
C LYS A 124 -0.17 7.11 5.33
N LEU A 125 -0.42 7.27 4.03
CA LEU A 125 -0.14 6.27 3.01
C LEU A 125 1.25 6.55 2.43
N ASN A 126 2.16 5.60 2.60
CA ASN A 126 3.46 5.63 1.95
C ASN A 126 3.47 4.59 0.82
N VAL A 127 4.00 4.96 -0.34
CA VAL A 127 4.36 4.03 -1.42
C VAL A 127 5.88 4.07 -1.53
N ILE A 128 6.53 2.99 -1.11
CA ILE A 128 8.01 2.94 -1.01
C ILE A 128 8.56 2.07 -2.13
N CYS A 129 9.54 2.58 -2.89
CA CYS A 129 10.19 1.82 -3.96
C CYS A 129 11.32 0.96 -3.39
N ASP A 130 11.40 -0.30 -3.81
CA ASP A 130 12.45 -1.24 -3.37
C ASP A 130 13.73 -1.21 -4.25
N SER A 131 13.77 -0.31 -5.23
CA SER A 131 14.74 -0.35 -6.34
C SER A 131 15.32 1.02 -6.74
N TYR A 132 14.56 2.10 -6.60
CA TYR A 132 15.02 3.46 -6.90
C TYR A 132 14.91 4.37 -5.67
N VAL A 133 16.00 5.06 -5.34
CA VAL A 133 16.02 6.06 -4.25
C VAL A 133 15.35 7.35 -4.73
N GLY A 134 14.41 7.87 -3.95
CA GLY A 134 13.66 9.09 -4.29
C GLY A 134 12.40 8.85 -5.12
N ALA A 135 12.02 7.59 -5.37
CA ALA A 135 10.76 7.20 -6.03
C ALA A 135 9.65 6.87 -5.01
N ASP A 136 9.75 7.43 -3.81
CA ASP A 136 8.78 7.22 -2.72
C ASP A 136 7.70 8.31 -2.73
N HIS A 137 6.44 7.91 -2.52
CA HIS A 137 5.32 8.84 -2.38
C HIS A 137 4.78 8.82 -0.94
N TYR A 138 4.52 10.00 -0.38
CA TYR A 138 4.05 10.19 1.00
C TYR A 138 2.76 11.02 0.99
N LEU A 139 1.61 10.36 1.14
CA LEU A 139 0.29 10.97 1.10
C LEU A 139 -0.29 11.04 2.52
N SER A 140 -0.75 12.22 2.93
CA SER A 140 -1.48 12.38 4.20
C SER A 140 -2.95 12.05 3.98
N ILE A 141 -3.53 11.30 4.91
CA ILE A 141 -4.96 10.95 4.92
C ILE A 141 -5.67 11.87 5.91
N ASP A 142 -6.85 12.37 5.55
CA ASP A 142 -7.67 13.18 6.45
C ASP A 142 -7.95 12.44 7.78
N PRO A 143 -8.00 13.15 8.94
CA PRO A 143 -8.18 12.51 10.23
C PRO A 143 -9.45 11.64 10.31
N ILE A 144 -9.26 10.37 10.64
CA ILE A 144 -10.34 9.39 10.74
C ILE A 144 -10.86 9.39 12.18
N ASN A 145 -12.14 9.75 12.36
CA ASN A 145 -12.82 9.64 13.65
C ASN A 145 -13.53 8.28 13.75
N VAL A 146 -13.13 7.49 14.74
CA VAL A 146 -13.62 6.13 14.99
C VAL A 146 -14.41 6.12 16.29
N THR A 147 -15.71 5.80 16.19
CA THR A 147 -16.59 5.70 17.35
C THR A 147 -16.44 4.34 18.02
N GLU A 148 -16.90 4.24 19.25
CA GLU A 148 -17.10 2.94 19.90
C GLU A 148 -18.03 2.08 19.02
N GLY A 149 -17.69 0.80 18.87
CA GLY A 149 -18.64 -0.15 18.32
C GLY A 149 -19.71 -0.40 19.38
N GLU A 150 -20.98 -0.50 18.97
CA GLU A 150 -22.00 -1.07 19.84
C GLU A 150 -21.60 -2.53 20.08
N GLU A 151 -21.19 -2.86 21.32
CA GLU A 151 -21.10 -4.25 21.75
C GLU A 151 -22.49 -4.86 21.56
N SER A 152 -22.63 -5.70 20.54
CA SER A 152 -23.81 -6.54 20.36
C SER A 152 -23.78 -7.61 21.45
N ASN A 153 -24.15 -7.20 22.67
CA ASN A 153 -24.26 -8.05 23.86
C ASN A 153 -25.19 -9.21 23.54
N SER A 154 -24.57 -10.33 23.14
CA SER A 154 -25.21 -11.64 23.01
C SER A 154 -25.00 -12.38 24.32
N ALA A 155 -25.52 -11.76 25.38
CA ALA A 155 -25.51 -12.13 26.79
C ALA A 155 -26.68 -11.34 27.40
N GLU A 156 -27.67 -11.89 28.10
CA GLU A 156 -27.93 -13.23 28.67
C GLU A 156 -29.44 -13.57 28.42
N ASP A 157 -30.04 -14.71 28.75
CA ASP A 157 -30.07 -15.37 30.06
C ASP A 157 -30.66 -16.80 30.01
N ALA A 158 -30.45 -17.59 31.07
CA ALA A 158 -30.76 -19.02 31.16
C ALA A 158 -31.78 -19.38 32.26
N SER A 159 -32.56 -20.45 32.05
CA SER A 159 -33.33 -21.21 33.07
C SER A 159 -34.19 -22.29 32.34
N ASN A 160 -34.43 -23.50 32.85
CA ASN A 160 -34.06 -24.18 34.11
C ASN A 160 -33.75 -25.67 33.86
N GLU A 161 -32.92 -26.26 34.72
CA GLU A 161 -32.92 -27.71 35.01
C GLU A 161 -33.89 -28.00 36.18
N ASP A 162 -34.57 -29.16 36.15
CA ASP A 162 -35.07 -29.96 37.29
C ASP A 162 -36.10 -31.00 36.77
N MET A 163 -36.30 -32.22 37.26
CA MET A 163 -35.54 -33.24 38.01
C MET A 163 -36.48 -34.47 38.19
N GLU A 164 -35.91 -35.67 38.38
CA GLU A 164 -36.55 -37.01 38.62
C GLU A 164 -37.39 -37.60 37.45
N GLU A 165 -37.74 -38.90 37.40
CA GLU A 165 -37.61 -40.00 38.38
C GLU A 165 -36.96 -41.28 37.80
N SER A 166 -36.50 -42.19 38.66
CA SER A 166 -35.89 -43.49 38.32
C SER A 166 -36.85 -44.58 37.82
N SER A 167 -36.35 -45.52 37.02
CA SER A 167 -36.74 -46.93 37.11
C SER A 167 -35.62 -47.89 36.67
N THR A 168 -35.43 -48.91 37.50
CA THR A 168 -34.25 -49.81 37.56
C THR A 168 -34.27 -51.01 36.60
N HIS A 169 -33.12 -51.72 36.57
CA HIS A 169 -32.92 -53.12 36.14
C HIS A 169 -32.85 -53.42 34.62
N THR A 170 -32.05 -54.37 34.12
CA THR A 170 -30.82 -55.06 34.60
C THR A 170 -30.23 -55.82 33.40
N CYS A 171 -28.90 -55.88 33.25
CA CYS A 171 -28.23 -56.72 32.23
C CYS A 171 -28.24 -58.21 32.64
N PRO A 172 -28.27 -59.15 31.68
CA PRO A 172 -27.09 -59.46 30.87
C PRO A 172 -27.32 -59.53 29.35
#